data_AF-A0A1V5NK17-F1
#
_entry.id   AF-A0A1V5NK17-F1
#
_cell.length_a   1.000
_cell.length_b   1.000
_cell.length_c   1.000
_cell.angle_alpha   90.00
_cell.angle_beta   90.00
_cell.angle_gamma   90.00
#
_symmetry.space_group_name_H-M   'P 1'
#
loop_
_entity.id
_entity.type
_entity.pdbx_description
1 polymer ?
#
loop_
_entity_poly.entity_id
_entity_poly.type
_entity_poly.pdbx_seq_one_letter_code
_entity_poly.pdbx_strand_id
1 'polypeptide(L)'
;MELLADSKDLLLKLFNKIIVNGLEQWQQRRGGNPASVESELYAWPKLCYAVVAAGVREGLQALGYSLKQQKGAIKLWYDYCAKERPTIRNTAVWSATVIYAFAWLEKEGRLRQQDLARSYGVSPSTISSRFGRLRKSLDLAVRDQRYASKPDKT
;
A
#
# COMPACT_ATOMS: atom_id res chain seq x y z
N MET A 1 28.85 -15.48 -8.93
CA MET A 1 27.70 -14.98 -8.16
C MET A 1 27.12 -13.66 -8.71
N GLU A 2 27.62 -13.12 -9.83
CA GLU A 2 27.14 -11.84 -10.42
C GLU A 2 25.83 -11.94 -11.20
N LEU A 3 25.59 -13.04 -11.92
CA LEU A 3 24.39 -13.23 -12.77
C LEU A 3 23.03 -13.04 -12.08
N LEU A 4 22.95 -13.38 -10.78
CA LEU A 4 21.70 -13.28 -10.00
C LEU A 4 21.44 -11.85 -9.51
N ALA A 5 22.51 -11.06 -9.30
CA ALA A 5 22.42 -9.65 -8.93
C ALA A 5 22.01 -8.81 -10.15
N ASP A 6 22.60 -9.07 -11.32
CA ASP A 6 22.29 -8.39 -12.57
C ASP A 6 20.86 -8.69 -13.03
N SER A 7 20.39 -9.93 -12.89
CA SER A 7 19.01 -10.30 -13.22
C SER A 7 18.00 -9.58 -12.33
N LYS A 8 18.33 -9.41 -11.05
CA LYS A 8 17.48 -8.68 -10.10
C LYS A 8 17.44 -7.18 -10.42
N ASP A 9 18.59 -6.60 -10.77
CA ASP A 9 18.69 -5.20 -11.20
C ASP A 9 17.92 -4.94 -12.50
N LEU A 10 18.00 -5.86 -13.46
CA LEU A 10 17.24 -5.80 -14.72
C LEU A 10 15.73 -5.90 -14.47
N LEU A 11 15.29 -6.80 -13.60
CA LEU A 11 13.87 -6.91 -13.21
C LEU A 11 13.38 -5.66 -12.48
N LEU A 12 14.21 -5.06 -11.61
CA LEU A 12 13.92 -3.80 -10.94
C LEU A 12 13.79 -2.65 -11.96
N LYS A 13 14.71 -2.57 -12.92
CA LYS A 13 14.70 -1.56 -13.99
C LYS A 13 13.49 -1.73 -14.91
N LEU A 14 13.19 -2.95 -15.34
CA LEU A 14 12.02 -3.26 -16.17
C LEU A 14 10.73 -2.97 -15.44
N PHE A 15 10.61 -3.34 -14.17
CA PHE A 15 9.39 -3.09 -13.40
C PHE A 15 9.22 -1.59 -13.09
N ASN A 16 10.29 -0.89 -12.70
CA ASN A 16 10.24 0.56 -12.57
C ASN A 16 9.87 1.22 -13.90
N LYS A 17 10.42 0.76 -15.02
CA LYS A 17 10.06 1.25 -16.35
C LYS A 17 8.61 0.93 -16.72
N ILE A 18 8.06 -0.22 -16.34
CA ILE A 18 6.66 -0.57 -16.59
C ILE A 18 5.73 0.25 -15.69
N ILE A 19 6.11 0.49 -14.43
CA ILE A 19 5.36 1.37 -13.52
C ILE A 19 5.41 2.81 -14.03
N VAL A 20 6.58 3.31 -14.42
CA VAL A 20 6.79 4.67 -14.97
C VAL A 20 6.08 4.82 -16.32
N ASN A 21 6.24 3.89 -17.27
CA ASN A 21 5.56 3.94 -18.57
C ASN A 21 4.04 3.74 -18.43
N GLY A 22 3.60 2.91 -17.48
CA GLY A 22 2.18 2.73 -17.16
C GLY A 22 1.57 3.97 -16.52
N LEU A 23 2.37 4.75 -15.78
CA LEU A 23 2.02 6.06 -15.24
C LEU A 23 1.97 7.13 -16.33
N GLU A 24 2.94 7.17 -17.24
CA GLU A 24 2.94 8.08 -18.39
C GLU A 24 1.69 7.86 -19.27
N GLN A 25 1.34 6.60 -19.57
CA GLN A 25 0.12 6.27 -20.30
C GLN A 25 -1.17 6.66 -19.55
N TRP A 26 -1.15 6.65 -18.22
CA TRP A 26 -2.26 7.16 -17.39
C TRP A 26 -2.31 8.70 -17.35
N GLN A 27 -1.15 9.36 -17.36
CA GLN A 27 -0.98 10.82 -17.43
C GLN A 27 -1.46 11.37 -18.77
N GLN A 28 -1.17 10.67 -19.88
CA GLN A 28 -1.68 11.03 -21.21
C GLN A 28 -3.22 10.93 -21.29
N ARG A 29 -3.86 10.08 -20.47
CA ARG A 29 -5.32 9.87 -20.49
C ARG A 29 -6.11 10.78 -19.54
N ARG A 30 -5.46 11.50 -18.61
CA ARG A 30 -6.09 12.53 -17.77
C ARG A 30 -5.25 13.80 -17.83
N GLY A 31 -5.79 14.84 -18.47
CA GLY A 31 -5.24 16.20 -18.42
C GLY A 31 -5.30 16.81 -17.02
N GLY A 32 -4.46 16.33 -16.11
CA GLY A 32 -4.28 16.84 -14.75
C GLY A 32 -2.88 17.43 -14.57
N ASN A 33 -2.81 18.53 -13.82
CA ASN A 33 -1.59 19.30 -13.54
C ASN A 33 -0.42 18.40 -13.02
N PRO A 34 0.74 18.37 -13.70
CA PRO A 34 1.87 17.49 -13.34
C PRO A 34 2.50 17.81 -11.97
N ALA A 35 2.33 19.02 -11.45
CA ALA A 35 2.95 19.45 -10.19
C ALA A 35 2.36 18.78 -8.93
N SER A 36 1.13 18.24 -8.98
CA SER A 36 0.54 17.54 -7.82
C SER A 36 0.86 16.05 -7.75
N VAL A 37 1.43 15.47 -8.83
CA VAL A 37 1.75 14.03 -8.93
C VAL A 37 3.18 13.72 -8.48
N GLU A 38 4.11 14.66 -8.59
CA GLU A 38 5.52 14.44 -8.21
C GLU A 38 5.72 14.22 -6.70
N SER A 39 4.86 14.80 -5.86
CA SER A 39 4.83 14.52 -4.41
C SER A 39 4.20 13.15 -4.07
N GLU A 40 3.65 12.43 -5.05
CA GLU A 40 2.89 11.18 -4.89
C GLU A 40 3.73 9.92 -5.12
N LEU A 41 5.03 10.08 -5.40
CA LEU A 41 5.96 8.97 -5.64
C LEU A 41 6.87 8.80 -4.42
N TYR A 42 6.45 7.94 -3.49
CA TYR A 42 7.39 7.47 -2.47
C TYR A 42 8.54 6.72 -3.15
N ALA A 43 9.77 7.17 -2.93
CA ALA A 43 10.97 6.44 -3.31
C ALA A 43 11.11 5.20 -2.42
N TRP A 44 10.52 4.07 -2.86
CA TRP A 44 10.51 2.84 -2.08
C TRP A 44 11.91 2.24 -1.97
N PRO A 45 12.46 2.03 -0.75
CA PRO A 45 13.79 1.45 -0.59
C PRO A 45 13.93 0.01 -1.12
N LYS A 46 12.82 -0.70 -1.29
CA LYS A 46 12.77 -2.08 -1.79
C LYS A 46 11.57 -2.26 -2.71
N LEU A 47 11.74 -3.03 -3.79
CA LEU A 47 10.66 -3.36 -4.72
C LEU A 47 9.46 -4.04 -4.05
N CYS A 48 9.71 -4.94 -3.11
CA CYS A 48 8.62 -5.60 -2.40
C CYS A 48 7.73 -4.61 -1.62
N TYR A 49 8.25 -3.43 -1.22
CA TYR A 49 7.43 -2.40 -0.60
C TYR A 49 6.57 -1.67 -1.65
N ALA A 50 7.15 -1.36 -2.81
CA ALA A 50 6.41 -0.77 -3.94
C ALA A 50 5.28 -1.69 -4.44
N VAL A 51 5.55 -3.00 -4.54
CA VAL A 51 4.55 -4.01 -4.94
C VAL A 51 3.41 -4.08 -3.92
N VAL A 52 3.72 -4.05 -2.62
CA VAL A 52 2.67 -3.97 -1.59
C VAL A 52 1.84 -2.70 -1.74
N ALA A 53 2.48 -1.54 -1.95
CA ALA A 53 1.80 -0.26 -2.14
C ALA A 53 0.86 -0.27 -3.35
N ALA A 54 1.30 -0.85 -4.47
CA ALA A 54 0.47 -1.03 -5.66
C ALA A 54 -0.75 -1.92 -5.36
N GLY A 55 -0.54 -3.08 -4.71
CA GLY A 55 -1.63 -3.97 -4.33
C GLY A 55 -2.60 -3.37 -3.30
N VAL A 56 -2.13 -2.48 -2.43
CA VAL A 56 -2.98 -1.71 -1.51
C VAL A 56 -3.85 -0.72 -2.28
N ARG A 57 -3.26 0.04 -3.21
CA ARG A 57 -3.99 1.00 -4.05
C ARG A 57 -5.09 0.32 -4.86
N GLU A 58 -4.75 -0.77 -5.55
CA GLU A 58 -5.69 -1.56 -6.34
C GLU A 58 -6.81 -2.16 -5.48
N GLY A 59 -6.46 -2.75 -4.33
CA GLY A 59 -7.44 -3.31 -3.40
C GLY A 59 -8.40 -2.28 -2.84
N LEU A 60 -7.89 -1.11 -2.42
CA LEU A 60 -8.72 -0.01 -1.94
C LEU A 60 -9.60 0.59 -3.04
N GLN A 61 -9.08 0.72 -4.26
CA GLN A 61 -9.87 1.16 -5.41
C GLN A 61 -11.02 0.20 -5.70
N ALA A 62 -10.77 -1.12 -5.67
CA ALA A 62 -11.80 -2.13 -5.88
C ALA A 62 -12.87 -2.12 -4.78
N LEU A 63 -12.50 -1.71 -3.56
CA LEU A 63 -13.42 -1.53 -2.42
C LEU A 63 -14.14 -0.16 -2.42
N GLY A 64 -13.87 0.71 -3.39
CA GLY A 64 -14.54 2.01 -3.53
C GLY A 64 -13.94 3.16 -2.71
N TYR A 65 -12.75 2.98 -2.13
CA TYR A 65 -12.07 4.06 -1.40
C TYR A 65 -11.59 5.18 -2.33
N SER A 66 -11.75 6.42 -1.87
CA SER A 66 -11.31 7.62 -2.59
C SER A 66 -9.79 7.68 -2.79
N LEU A 67 -9.32 8.47 -3.76
CA LEU A 67 -7.89 8.69 -3.98
C LEU A 67 -7.18 9.23 -2.72
N LYS A 68 -7.86 10.08 -1.95
CA LYS A 68 -7.34 10.62 -0.68
C LYS A 68 -7.11 9.52 0.36
N GLN A 69 -8.07 8.60 0.48
CA GLN A 69 -7.96 7.44 1.37
C GLN A 69 -6.85 6.49 0.91
N GLN A 70 -6.75 6.23 -0.40
CA GLN A 70 -5.66 5.43 -0.96
C GLN A 70 -4.30 6.03 -0.62
N LYS A 71 -4.12 7.35 -0.76
CA LYS A 71 -2.89 8.05 -0.35
C LYS A 71 -2.58 7.89 1.14
N GLY A 72 -3.60 7.99 2.00
CA GLY A 72 -3.46 7.75 3.44
C GLY A 72 -2.94 6.35 3.77
N ALA A 73 -3.46 5.32 3.10
CA ALA A 73 -3.02 3.94 3.26
C ALA A 73 -1.60 3.69 2.72
N ILE A 74 -1.24 4.31 1.59
CA ILE A 74 0.12 4.22 1.03
C ILE A 74 1.12 4.89 1.96
N LYS A 75 0.78 6.06 2.53
CA LYS A 75 1.59 6.73 3.54
C LYS A 75 1.77 5.88 4.79
N LEU A 76 0.71 5.24 5.27
CA LEU A 76 0.76 4.29 6.39
C LEU A 76 1.79 3.19 6.14
N TRP A 77 1.77 2.61 4.95
CA TRP A 77 2.73 1.58 4.56
C TRP A 77 4.16 2.11 4.45
N TYR A 78 4.33 3.30 3.89
CA TYR A 78 5.63 3.97 3.78
C TYR A 78 6.28 4.18 5.15
N ASP A 79 5.54 4.78 6.08
CA ASP A 79 6.05 5.07 7.42
C ASP A 79 6.43 3.78 8.17
N TYR A 80 5.62 2.72 8.02
CA TYR A 80 5.96 1.40 8.59
C TYR A 80 7.25 0.82 7.99
N CYS A 81 7.41 0.91 6.67
CA CYS A 81 8.60 0.42 5.98
C CYS A 81 9.87 1.18 6.36
N ALA A 82 9.76 2.51 6.50
CA ALA A 82 10.85 3.37 6.91
C ALA A 82 11.33 3.04 8.32
N LYS A 83 10.38 2.77 9.24
CA LYS A 83 10.67 2.45 10.64
C LYS A 83 11.20 1.03 10.84
N GLU A 84 10.46 0.02 10.38
CA GLU A 84 10.73 -1.39 10.76
C GLU A 84 11.57 -2.15 9.74
N ARG A 85 11.69 -1.63 8.51
CA ARG A 85 12.38 -2.28 7.39
C ARG A 85 12.03 -3.77 7.25
N PRO A 86 10.73 -4.14 7.22
CA PRO A 86 10.27 -5.52 7.30
C PRO A 86 10.82 -6.40 6.16
N THR A 87 11.07 -7.67 6.45
CA THR A 87 11.34 -8.67 5.40
C THR A 87 10.02 -9.18 4.84
N ILE A 88 9.77 -8.92 3.55
CA ILE A 88 8.53 -9.29 2.87
C ILE A 88 8.74 -10.60 2.12
N ARG A 89 8.13 -11.68 2.63
CA ARG A 89 8.12 -12.99 1.97
C ARG A 89 6.91 -13.20 1.06
N ASN A 90 5.81 -12.52 1.35
CA ASN A 90 4.57 -12.57 0.58
C ASN A 90 3.95 -11.18 0.60
N THR A 91 3.84 -10.57 -0.58
CA THR A 91 3.31 -9.21 -0.75
C THR A 91 1.80 -9.16 -0.53
N ALA A 92 1.05 -10.20 -0.94
CA ALA A 92 -0.40 -10.29 -0.76
C ALA A 92 -0.81 -10.21 0.72
N VAL A 93 -0.06 -10.89 1.60
CA VAL A 93 -0.26 -10.80 3.07
C VAL A 93 -0.17 -9.36 3.55
N TRP A 94 0.83 -8.61 3.10
CA TRP A 94 1.05 -7.24 3.55
C TRP A 94 0.06 -6.26 2.91
N SER A 95 -0.32 -6.46 1.65
CA SER A 95 -1.38 -5.66 1.03
C SER A 95 -2.71 -5.81 1.78
N ALA A 96 -3.14 -7.05 2.06
CA ALA A 96 -4.34 -7.30 2.85
C ALA A 96 -4.25 -6.69 4.27
N THR A 97 -3.06 -6.78 4.89
CA THR A 97 -2.81 -6.22 6.23
C THR A 97 -2.93 -4.70 6.25
N VAL A 98 -2.35 -4.00 5.28
CA VAL A 98 -2.40 -2.52 5.22
C VAL A 98 -3.82 -2.06 4.93
N ILE A 99 -4.55 -2.73 4.04
CA ILE A 99 -5.96 -2.42 3.76
C ILE A 99 -6.80 -2.59 5.02
N TYR A 100 -6.62 -3.72 5.74
CA TYR A 100 -7.31 -3.95 7.00
C TYR A 100 -6.98 -2.88 8.06
N ALA A 101 -5.70 -2.53 8.19
CA ALA A 101 -5.26 -1.50 9.12
C ALA A 101 -5.88 -0.14 8.79
N PHE A 102 -5.95 0.20 7.51
CA PHE A 102 -6.52 1.45 7.04
C PHE A 102 -8.05 1.51 7.26
N ALA A 103 -8.77 0.44 6.93
CA ALA A 103 -10.21 0.35 7.20
C ALA A 103 -10.52 0.49 8.71
N TRP A 104 -9.67 -0.10 9.56
CA TRP A 104 -9.76 0.08 11.03
C TRP A 104 -9.54 1.55 11.45
N LEU A 105 -8.59 2.26 10.83
CA LEU A 105 -8.35 3.68 11.10
C LEU A 105 -9.56 4.56 10.73
N GLU A 106 -10.21 4.27 9.60
CA GLU A 106 -11.41 4.98 9.14
C GLU A 106 -12.66 4.67 9.98
N LYS A 107 -12.60 3.73 10.93
CA LYS A 107 -13.76 3.12 11.63
C LYS A 107 -14.76 2.48 10.67
N GLU A 108 -14.28 1.92 9.57
CA GLU A 108 -15.13 1.17 8.64
C GLU A 108 -15.50 -0.20 9.22
N GLY A 109 -16.65 -0.29 9.88
CA GLY A 109 -17.14 -1.54 10.48
C GLY A 109 -17.59 -2.60 9.48
N ARG A 110 -17.60 -2.29 8.17
CA ARG A 110 -18.12 -3.17 7.12
C ARG A 110 -17.08 -4.16 6.59
N LEU A 111 -15.80 -3.78 6.57
CA LEU A 111 -14.75 -4.63 6.02
C LEU A 111 -14.27 -5.64 7.08
N ARG A 112 -14.64 -6.91 6.93
CA ARG A 112 -14.23 -7.96 7.86
C ARG A 112 -12.87 -8.53 7.45
N GLN A 113 -12.05 -8.83 8.46
CA GLN A 113 -10.75 -9.50 8.26
C GLN A 113 -10.87 -10.82 7.47
N GLN A 114 -11.95 -11.58 7.69
CA GLN A 114 -12.17 -12.86 7.00
C GLN A 114 -12.40 -12.69 5.49
N ASP A 115 -13.10 -11.63 5.09
CA ASP A 115 -13.40 -11.37 3.68
C ASP A 115 -12.12 -10.98 2.93
N LEU A 116 -11.28 -10.13 3.55
CA LEU A 116 -9.94 -9.80 3.04
C LEU A 116 -9.02 -11.03 2.99
N ALA A 117 -9.04 -11.88 4.01
CA ALA A 117 -8.25 -13.10 4.02
C ALA A 117 -8.59 -14.00 2.84
N ARG A 118 -9.89 -14.18 2.56
CA ARG A 118 -10.38 -14.97 1.42
C ARG A 118 -9.97 -14.36 0.09
N SER A 119 -10.15 -13.05 -0.11
CA SER A 119 -9.85 -12.41 -1.40
C SER A 119 -8.36 -12.42 -1.75
N TYR A 120 -7.49 -12.36 -0.74
CA TYR A 120 -6.03 -12.41 -0.91
C TYR A 120 -5.44 -13.82 -0.81
N GLY A 121 -6.25 -14.86 -0.53
CA GLY A 121 -5.77 -16.23 -0.38
C GLY A 121 -4.82 -16.43 0.81
N VAL A 122 -5.04 -15.69 1.91
CA VAL A 122 -4.19 -15.70 3.11
C VAL A 122 -4.99 -16.07 4.35
N SER A 123 -4.33 -16.45 5.44
CA SER A 123 -5.05 -16.74 6.69
C SER A 123 -5.43 -15.46 7.45
N PRO A 124 -6.64 -15.39 8.05
CA PRO A 124 -7.04 -14.26 8.90
C PRO A 124 -6.08 -14.03 10.08
N SER A 125 -5.54 -15.12 10.64
CA SER A 125 -4.56 -15.08 11.74
C SER A 125 -3.26 -14.39 11.33
N THR A 126 -2.81 -14.58 10.08
CA THR A 126 -1.62 -13.88 9.55
C THR A 126 -1.89 -12.39 9.44
N ILE A 127 -3.05 -11.98 8.91
CA ILE A 127 -3.45 -10.56 8.84
C ILE A 127 -3.48 -9.97 10.25
N SER A 128 -4.11 -10.66 11.21
CA SER A 128 -4.22 -10.18 12.61
C SER A 128 -2.85 -9.97 13.27
N SER A 129 -1.96 -10.95 13.15
CA SER A 129 -0.60 -10.87 13.71
C SER A 129 0.20 -9.71 13.10
N ARG A 130 0.15 -9.55 11.77
CA ARG A 130 0.86 -8.47 11.07
C ARG A 130 0.26 -7.11 11.36
N PHE A 131 -1.07 -7.01 11.43
CA PHE A 131 -1.77 -5.82 11.85
C PHE A 131 -1.37 -5.39 13.27
N GLY A 132 -1.35 -6.32 14.24
CA GLY A 132 -0.92 -6.03 15.60
C GLY A 132 0.50 -5.46 15.66
N ARG A 133 1.43 -6.00 14.85
CA ARG A 133 2.79 -5.49 14.74
C ARG A 133 2.82 -4.09 14.11
N LEU A 134 2.09 -3.87 13.02
CA LEU A 134 1.99 -2.58 12.34
C LEU A 134 1.42 -1.52 13.28
N ARG A 135 0.31 -1.83 13.95
CA ARG A 135 -0.35 -0.96 14.94
C ARG A 135 0.57 -0.58 16.08
N LYS A 136 1.27 -1.57 16.67
CA LYS A 136 2.21 -1.34 17.77
C LYS A 136 3.42 -0.52 17.34
N SER A 137 3.97 -0.80 16.15
CA SER A 137 5.16 -0.10 15.66
C SER A 137 4.88 1.38 15.41
N LEU A 138 3.77 1.71 14.75
CA LEU A 138 3.43 3.10 14.44
C LEU A 138 2.67 3.82 15.56
N ASP A 139 2.41 3.12 16.67
CA ASP A 139 1.56 3.58 17.77
C ASP A 139 0.22 4.13 17.27
N LEU A 140 -0.47 3.33 16.46
CA LEU A 140 -1.70 3.78 15.80
C LEU A 140 -2.86 3.87 16.78
N ALA A 141 -3.52 5.01 16.75
CA ALA A 141 -4.83 5.23 17.34
C ALA A 141 -5.93 5.19 16.28
N VAL A 142 -7.17 4.90 16.67
CA VAL A 142 -8.31 4.98 15.75
C VAL A 142 -8.47 6.43 15.27
N ARG A 143 -8.75 6.65 13.97
CA ARG A 143 -8.78 7.97 13.32
C ARG A 143 -7.47 8.76 13.47
N ASP A 144 -6.34 8.07 13.48
CA ASP A 144 -5.02 8.70 13.43
C ASP A 144 -4.92 9.67 12.25
N GLN A 145 -4.84 10.96 12.55
CA GLN A 145 -4.90 12.03 11.55
C GLN A 145 -3.70 12.01 10.58
N ARG A 146 -2.63 11.27 10.90
CA ARG A 146 -1.49 11.08 9.99
C ARG A 146 -1.86 10.30 8.74
N TYR A 147 -2.93 9.50 8.79
CA TYR A 147 -3.31 8.55 7.75
C TYR A 147 -4.80 8.62 7.41
N ALA A 148 -5.65 8.75 8.42
CA ALA A 148 -7.09 8.75 8.25
C ALA A 148 -7.56 10.03 7.55
N SER A 149 -8.48 9.88 6.61
CA SER A 149 -9.19 11.00 6.02
C SER A 149 -10.32 11.44 6.97
N LYS A 150 -10.58 12.75 7.04
CA LYS A 150 -11.84 13.21 7.64
C LYS A 150 -12.98 12.59 6.82
N PRO A 151 -14.02 12.02 7.45
CA PRO A 151 -15.18 11.56 6.70
C PRO A 151 -15.70 12.76 5.92
N ASP A 152 -15.84 12.61 4.60
CA ASP A 152 -16.61 13.56 3.83
C ASP A 152 -18.01 13.58 4.46
N LYS A 153 -18.40 14.75 4.97
CA LYS A 153 -19.76 14.96 5.43
C LYS A 153 -20.65 14.74 4.20
N THR A 154 -21.33 13.61 4.15
CA THR A 154 -22.50 13.44 3.29
C THR A 154 -23.64 14.26 3.88
#